data_AF-A0A5J4XDC7-F1
#
_entry.id   AF-A0A5J4XDC7-F1
#
_cell.length_a   1.000
_cell.length_b   1.000
_cell.length_c   1.000
_cell.angle_alpha   90.00
_cell.angle_beta   90.00
_cell.angle_gamma   90.00
#
_symmetry.space_group_name_H-M   'P 1'
#
loop_
_entity.id
_entity.type
_entity.pdbx_description
1 polymer ?
#
loop_
_entity_poly.entity_id
_entity_poly.type
_entity_poly.pdbx_seq_one_letter_code
_entity_poly.pdbx_strand_id
1 'polypeptide(L)'
;MSNAAGSSASAAASQNVQERRLMGLSAFDRHQSLMKNAIKYYRAQLPPEQQTVKTDYDVLKEQYRFVRTAEDDSTDSWDVRMARRYYAKLFKEYAVADLSRYRESKVGLRWRTEREVVIGKGQFVCGAKGCDERRALASYEVNFAYKEAGERKQALVKVRVCPKHAMQLNHKQNQQLIKKRKQELQKERLEHKKRQKHSQKTSGSKSDHSSTSDDSPESH
;
A
#
# COMPACT_ATOMS: atom_id res chain seq x y z
N MET A 1 10.20 13.88 71.67
CA MET A 1 9.96 12.45 71.41
C MET A 1 8.46 12.23 71.23
N SER A 2 7.91 12.49 70.05
CA SER A 2 6.49 12.28 69.79
C SER A 2 6.28 12.04 68.29
N ASN A 3 5.37 11.13 67.94
CA ASN A 3 4.87 10.78 66.59
C ASN A 3 5.54 9.61 65.87
N ALA A 4 5.44 8.41 66.44
CA ALA A 4 5.53 7.15 65.69
C ALA A 4 4.24 6.29 65.75
N ALA A 5 3.28 6.61 66.63
CA ALA A 5 2.10 5.78 66.86
C ALA A 5 0.90 6.04 65.92
N GLY A 6 0.91 7.13 65.14
CA GLY A 6 -0.22 7.51 64.26
C GLY A 6 -0.23 6.88 62.87
N SER A 7 0.87 6.25 62.44
CA SER A 7 1.03 5.74 61.07
C SER A 7 0.54 4.29 60.89
N SER A 8 0.54 3.48 61.96
CA SER A 8 0.15 2.07 61.91
C SER A 8 -1.37 1.86 61.92
N ALA A 9 -2.12 2.72 62.62
CA ALA A 9 -3.58 2.63 62.71
C ALA A 9 -4.28 2.96 61.38
N SER A 10 -3.73 3.89 60.58
CA SER A 10 -4.30 4.26 59.27
C SER A 10 -4.03 3.19 58.20
N ALA A 11 -2.88 2.50 58.26
CA ALA A 11 -2.53 1.39 57.38
C ALA A 11 -3.43 0.16 57.64
N ALA A 12 -3.65 -0.19 58.91
CA ALA A 12 -4.53 -1.29 59.31
C ALA A 12 -5.99 -1.03 58.92
N ALA A 13 -6.48 0.21 59.08
CA ALA A 13 -7.82 0.60 58.64
C ALA A 13 -7.98 0.54 57.11
N SER A 14 -6.94 0.93 56.35
CA SER A 14 -6.95 0.89 54.89
C SER A 14 -6.94 -0.54 54.33
N GLN A 15 -6.20 -1.45 54.96
CA GLN A 15 -6.19 -2.88 54.62
C GLN A 15 -7.57 -3.53 54.85
N ASN A 16 -8.21 -3.21 55.98
CA ASN A 16 -9.53 -3.74 56.36
C ASN A 16 -10.65 -3.30 55.40
N VAL A 17 -10.55 -2.09 54.83
CA VAL A 17 -11.47 -1.58 53.79
C VAL A 17 -11.23 -2.26 52.43
N GLN A 18 -9.98 -2.53 52.07
CA GLN A 18 -9.62 -3.24 50.84
C GLN A 18 -10.08 -4.70 50.85
N GLU A 19 -9.94 -5.41 51.97
CA GLU A 19 -10.41 -6.79 52.12
C GLU A 19 -11.93 -6.91 52.02
N ARG A 20 -12.68 -6.02 52.68
CA ARG A 20 -14.15 -5.99 52.56
C ARG A 20 -14.60 -5.72 51.12
N ARG A 21 -13.90 -4.85 50.40
CA ARG A 21 -14.18 -4.53 48.99
C ARG A 21 -13.88 -5.72 48.06
N LEU A 22 -12.88 -6.54 48.39
CA LEU A 22 -12.55 -7.76 47.64
C LEU A 22 -13.49 -8.92 47.96
N MET A 23 -14.00 -9.02 49.19
CA MET A 23 -14.96 -10.06 49.60
C MET A 23 -16.33 -9.91 48.93
N GLY A 24 -16.76 -8.69 48.60
CA GLY A 24 -18.02 -8.42 47.90
C GLY A 24 -18.01 -8.64 46.37
N LEU A 25 -16.85 -9.00 45.80
CA LEU A 25 -16.68 -9.28 44.38
C LEU A 25 -16.80 -10.78 44.08
N SER A 26 -17.21 -11.11 42.85
CA SER A 26 -17.18 -12.50 42.38
C SER A 26 -15.74 -13.05 42.43
N ALA A 27 -15.58 -14.37 42.45
CA ALA A 27 -14.27 -15.01 42.45
C ALA A 27 -13.39 -14.55 41.27
N PHE A 28 -14.00 -14.36 40.09
CA PHE A 28 -13.34 -13.85 38.89
C PHE A 28 -12.89 -12.39 39.05
N ASP A 29 -13.80 -11.51 39.49
CA ASP A 29 -13.52 -10.08 39.65
C ASP A 29 -12.46 -9.81 40.73
N ARG A 30 -12.49 -10.63 41.79
CA ARG A 30 -11.51 -10.61 42.86
C ARG A 30 -10.13 -11.01 42.37
N HIS A 31 -10.03 -12.10 41.60
CA HIS A 31 -8.78 -12.53 40.96
C HIS A 31 -8.25 -11.44 40.02
N GLN A 32 -9.10 -10.85 39.19
CA GLN A 32 -8.70 -9.80 38.26
C GLN A 32 -8.20 -8.55 38.98
N SER A 33 -8.85 -8.16 40.08
CA SER A 33 -8.42 -7.04 40.94
C SER A 33 -7.06 -7.32 41.60
N LEU A 34 -6.87 -8.53 42.15
CA LEU A 34 -5.61 -8.94 42.76
C LEU A 34 -4.46 -9.00 41.74
N MET A 35 -4.69 -9.54 40.55
CA MET A 35 -3.70 -9.57 39.46
C MET A 35 -3.32 -8.17 38.99
N LYS A 36 -4.28 -7.26 38.81
CA LYS A 36 -4.02 -5.86 38.46
C LYS A 36 -3.17 -5.16 39.52
N ASN A 37 -3.47 -5.39 40.80
CA ASN A 37 -2.71 -4.80 41.91
C ASN A 37 -1.31 -5.40 42.04
N ALA A 38 -1.16 -6.71 41.84
CA ALA A 38 0.13 -7.37 41.81
C ALA A 38 1.01 -6.80 40.69
N ILE A 39 0.47 -6.72 39.46
CA ILE A 39 1.18 -6.11 38.32
C ILE A 39 1.58 -4.67 38.65
N LYS A 40 0.69 -3.87 39.25
CA LYS A 40 0.97 -2.48 39.63
C LYS A 40 2.07 -2.38 40.69
N TYR A 41 2.05 -3.23 41.70
CA TYR A 41 3.04 -3.27 42.78
C TYR A 41 4.42 -3.66 42.25
N TYR A 42 4.51 -4.77 41.50
CA TYR A 42 5.76 -5.20 40.89
C TYR A 42 6.28 -4.16 39.89
N ARG A 43 5.41 -3.54 39.08
CA ARG A 43 5.81 -2.47 38.16
C ARG A 43 6.30 -1.20 38.88
N ALA A 44 5.77 -0.89 40.05
CA ALA A 44 6.21 0.24 40.87
C ALA A 44 7.54 0.00 41.59
N GLN A 45 7.93 -1.27 41.80
CA GLN A 45 9.21 -1.66 42.38
C GLN A 45 10.33 -1.78 41.36
N LEU A 46 10.01 -1.87 40.08
CA LEU A 46 11.00 -1.87 39.01
C LEU A 46 11.57 -0.45 38.83
N PRO A 47 12.91 -0.29 38.76
CA PRO A 47 13.56 0.93 38.30
C PRO A 47 12.89 1.45 37.00
N PRO A 48 12.81 2.78 36.79
CA PRO A 48 12.12 3.36 35.63
C PRO A 48 12.57 2.77 34.28
N GLU A 49 13.84 2.37 34.18
CA GLU A 49 14.46 1.76 33.00
C GLU A 49 13.93 0.34 32.67
N GLN A 50 13.36 -0.37 33.66
CA GLN A 50 12.76 -1.70 33.50
C GLN A 50 11.23 -1.64 33.29
N GLN A 51 10.62 -0.46 33.40
CA GLN A 51 9.18 -0.29 33.17
C GLN A 51 8.81 -0.27 31.68
N THR A 52 9.80 -0.03 30.81
CA THR A 52 9.73 -0.19 29.35
C THR A 52 10.16 -1.59 28.95
N VAL A 53 9.45 -2.61 29.43
CA VAL A 53 9.67 -3.98 28.94
C VAL A 53 9.32 -3.99 27.45
N LYS A 54 10.33 -4.17 26.58
CA LYS A 54 10.12 -4.37 25.15
C LYS A 54 9.33 -5.67 24.96
N THR A 55 8.21 -5.59 24.25
CA THR A 55 7.48 -6.81 23.89
C THR A 55 8.15 -7.51 22.71
N ASP A 56 7.90 -8.80 22.53
CA ASP A 56 8.36 -9.54 21.33
C ASP A 56 7.92 -8.85 20.03
N TYR A 57 6.75 -8.21 20.04
CA TYR A 57 6.26 -7.42 18.92
C TYR A 57 7.11 -6.17 18.67
N ASP A 58 7.54 -5.47 19.72
CA ASP A 58 8.40 -4.28 19.59
C ASP A 58 9.77 -4.68 19.04
N VAL A 59 10.35 -5.76 19.56
CA VAL A 59 11.61 -6.33 19.05
C VAL A 59 11.47 -6.71 17.57
N LEU A 60 10.37 -7.38 17.20
CA LEU A 60 10.11 -7.75 15.82
C LEU A 60 9.97 -6.51 14.93
N LYS A 61 9.30 -5.45 15.40
CA LYS A 61 9.10 -4.20 14.67
C LYS A 61 10.41 -3.43 14.47
N GLU A 62 11.30 -3.44 15.47
CA GLU A 62 12.62 -2.81 15.39
C GLU A 62 13.53 -3.53 14.37
N GLN A 63 13.58 -4.87 14.43
CA GLN A 63 14.43 -5.70 13.56
C GLN A 63 13.76 -6.11 12.25
N TYR A 64 12.53 -5.65 11.99
CA TYR A 64 11.85 -5.94 10.73
C TYR A 64 12.58 -5.27 9.58
N ARG A 65 12.75 -6.04 8.51
CA ARG A 65 13.25 -5.57 7.22
C ARG A 65 12.30 -6.03 6.13
N PHE A 66 11.91 -5.10 5.24
CA PHE A 66 11.01 -5.41 4.14
C PHE A 66 11.65 -6.40 3.16
N VAL A 67 12.92 -6.18 2.82
CA VAL A 67 13.82 -7.14 2.15
C VAL A 67 15.02 -7.34 3.06
N ARG A 68 15.27 -8.58 3.50
CA ARG A 68 16.46 -8.91 4.30
C ARG A 68 17.64 -9.19 3.38
N THR A 69 18.79 -8.62 3.68
CA THR A 69 20.05 -8.92 3.00
C THR A 69 20.97 -9.76 3.90
N ALA A 70 22.11 -10.21 3.37
CA ALA A 70 23.07 -11.00 4.14
C ALA A 70 23.68 -10.19 5.31
N GLU A 71 23.78 -8.87 5.16
CA GLU A 71 24.29 -7.95 6.17
C GLU A 71 23.33 -7.84 7.37
N ASP A 72 22.02 -7.83 7.12
CA ASP A 72 21.00 -7.82 8.20
C ASP A 72 21.03 -9.12 9.04
N ASP A 73 21.49 -10.23 8.45
CA ASP A 73 21.59 -11.54 9.10
C ASP A 73 23.02 -11.86 9.59
N SER A 74 23.93 -10.88 9.54
CA SER A 74 25.34 -11.06 9.95
C SER A 74 25.52 -11.28 11.46
N THR A 75 24.58 -10.77 12.27
CA THR A 75 24.65 -10.83 13.74
C THR A 75 23.69 -11.90 14.26
N ASP A 76 24.19 -12.88 15.02
CA ASP A 76 23.37 -13.98 15.56
C ASP A 76 22.73 -13.64 16.92
N SER A 77 22.13 -12.46 17.06
CA SER A 77 21.37 -12.11 18.27
C SER A 77 20.00 -12.80 18.27
N TRP A 78 19.42 -13.01 19.46
CA TRP A 78 18.08 -13.61 19.59
C TRP A 78 17.02 -12.82 18.81
N ASP A 79 17.08 -11.48 18.86
CA ASP A 79 16.17 -10.58 18.14
C ASP A 79 16.24 -10.78 16.62
N VAL A 80 17.47 -10.85 16.07
CA VAL A 80 17.71 -11.05 14.65
C VAL A 80 17.23 -12.44 14.22
N ARG A 81 17.50 -13.47 15.02
CA ARG A 81 17.01 -14.85 14.80
C ARG A 81 15.48 -14.92 14.78
N MET A 82 14.82 -14.23 15.72
CA MET A 82 13.36 -14.16 15.78
C MET A 82 12.79 -13.49 14.52
N ALA A 83 13.32 -12.33 14.15
CA ALA A 83 12.90 -11.64 12.94
C ALA A 83 13.15 -12.46 11.68
N ARG A 84 14.28 -13.19 11.60
CA ARG A 84 14.62 -14.06 10.46
C ARG A 84 13.61 -15.19 10.31
N ARG A 85 13.24 -15.82 11.43
CA ARG A 85 12.22 -16.88 11.46
C ARG A 85 10.86 -16.35 11.02
N TYR A 86 10.49 -15.13 11.41
CA TYR A 86 9.25 -14.50 10.94
C TYR A 86 9.32 -14.21 9.44
N TYR A 87 10.43 -13.65 8.96
CA TYR A 87 10.63 -13.35 7.55
C TYR A 87 10.55 -14.60 6.67
N ALA A 88 11.12 -15.73 7.12
CA ALA A 88 11.06 -17.01 6.41
C ALA A 88 9.62 -17.54 6.24
N LYS A 89 8.70 -17.21 7.16
CA LYS A 89 7.29 -17.60 7.07
C LYS A 89 6.46 -16.74 6.11
N LEU A 90 6.98 -15.59 5.66
CA LEU A 90 6.25 -14.70 4.76
C LEU A 90 6.23 -15.26 3.33
N PHE A 91 5.03 -15.31 2.73
CA PHE A 91 4.85 -15.60 1.30
C PHE A 91 5.05 -14.33 0.46
N LYS A 92 6.31 -14.12 0.04
CA LYS A 92 6.81 -12.87 -0.58
C LYS A 92 6.73 -12.83 -2.11
N GLU A 93 6.10 -13.82 -2.75
CA GLU A 93 6.00 -13.85 -4.21
C GLU A 93 5.07 -12.75 -4.75
N TYR A 94 3.93 -12.53 -4.10
CA TYR A 94 2.94 -11.52 -4.50
C TYR A 94 2.56 -10.63 -3.33
N ALA A 95 2.46 -9.33 -3.58
CA ALA A 95 1.95 -8.33 -2.64
C ALA A 95 0.49 -7.95 -2.92
N VAL A 96 -0.15 -7.39 -1.90
CA VAL A 96 -1.48 -6.77 -1.99
C VAL A 96 -1.33 -5.28 -2.24
N ALA A 97 -2.09 -4.75 -3.18
CA ALA A 97 -2.11 -3.33 -3.53
C ALA A 97 -3.36 -2.63 -2.99
N ASP A 98 -3.16 -1.55 -2.24
CA ASP A 98 -4.20 -0.57 -1.91
C ASP A 98 -4.21 0.50 -3.00
N LEU A 99 -5.24 0.46 -3.83
CA LEU A 99 -5.45 1.36 -4.96
C LEU A 99 -6.44 2.48 -4.64
N SER A 100 -6.83 2.69 -3.38
CA SER A 100 -7.82 3.72 -2.99
C SER A 100 -7.46 5.14 -3.47
N ARG A 101 -6.17 5.47 -3.53
CA ARG A 101 -5.64 6.78 -3.97
C ARG A 101 -4.96 6.74 -5.35
N TYR A 102 -5.38 5.82 -6.22
CA TYR A 102 -4.79 5.67 -7.56
C TYR A 102 -4.88 6.94 -8.43
N ARG A 103 -5.91 7.77 -8.22
CA ARG A 103 -6.10 9.04 -8.96
C ARG A 103 -4.97 10.04 -8.70
N GLU A 104 -4.41 10.02 -7.48
CA GLU A 104 -3.22 10.79 -7.09
C GLU A 104 -1.91 10.09 -7.50
N SER A 105 -1.98 8.97 -8.23
CA SER A 105 -0.84 8.10 -8.54
C SER A 105 -0.14 7.56 -7.29
N LYS A 106 -0.88 7.39 -6.18
CA LYS A 106 -0.38 6.80 -4.94
C LYS A 106 -0.93 5.39 -4.79
N VAL A 107 -0.02 4.44 -4.58
CA VAL A 107 -0.35 3.02 -4.37
C VAL A 107 0.29 2.58 -3.06
N GLY A 108 -0.50 1.93 -2.20
CA GLY A 108 0.01 1.26 -1.00
C GLY A 108 0.32 -0.20 -1.31
N LEU A 109 1.43 -0.73 -0.83
CA LEU A 109 1.80 -2.13 -1.00
C LEU A 109 2.06 -2.76 0.38
N ARG A 110 1.67 -4.02 0.54
CA ARG A 110 2.04 -4.85 1.68
C ARG A 110 2.12 -6.32 1.31
N TRP A 111 2.87 -7.09 2.08
CA TRP A 111 2.82 -8.55 2.01
C TRP A 111 1.44 -9.09 2.41
N ARG A 112 1.11 -10.27 1.87
CA ARG A 112 -0.15 -10.97 2.16
C ARG A 112 -0.16 -11.49 3.60
N THR A 113 -1.34 -11.50 4.21
CA THR A 113 -1.58 -12.19 5.47
C THR A 113 -1.81 -13.68 5.23
N GLU A 114 -1.67 -14.51 6.26
CA GLU A 114 -1.92 -15.96 6.17
C GLU A 114 -3.30 -16.27 5.56
N ARG A 115 -4.36 -15.63 6.06
CA ARG A 115 -5.73 -15.80 5.53
C ARG A 115 -5.81 -15.49 4.04
N GLU A 116 -5.14 -14.43 3.59
CA GLU A 116 -5.11 -14.04 2.18
C GLU A 116 -4.33 -15.03 1.31
N VAL A 117 -3.23 -15.58 1.83
CA VAL A 117 -2.46 -16.63 1.13
C VAL A 117 -3.31 -17.88 0.95
N VAL A 118 -3.99 -18.34 2.01
CA VAL A 118 -4.87 -19.52 1.97
C VAL A 118 -6.01 -19.35 0.96
N ILE A 119 -6.61 -18.15 0.87
CA ILE A 119 -7.67 -17.84 -0.10
C ILE A 119 -7.11 -17.74 -1.54
N GLY A 120 -5.79 -17.58 -1.71
CA GLY A 120 -5.15 -17.38 -3.01
C GLY A 120 -5.17 -15.92 -3.47
N LYS A 121 -5.27 -14.95 -2.56
CA LYS A 121 -5.19 -13.51 -2.89
C LYS A 121 -3.85 -13.19 -3.56
N GLY A 122 -3.89 -12.41 -4.63
CA GLY A 122 -2.71 -12.08 -5.44
C GLY A 122 -2.19 -13.22 -6.32
N GLN A 123 -2.78 -14.43 -6.26
CA GLN A 123 -2.40 -15.55 -7.13
C GLN A 123 -3.58 -16.02 -7.97
N PHE A 124 -4.67 -16.47 -7.34
CA PHE A 124 -5.92 -16.89 -7.99
C PHE A 124 -7.05 -15.87 -7.86
N VAL A 125 -6.89 -14.90 -6.96
CA VAL A 125 -7.79 -13.78 -6.74
C VAL A 125 -7.01 -12.48 -6.92
N CYS A 126 -7.66 -11.43 -7.41
CA CYS A 126 -7.08 -10.11 -7.57
C CYS A 126 -6.38 -9.65 -6.29
N GLY A 127 -5.13 -9.20 -6.42
CA GLY A 127 -4.30 -8.65 -5.34
C GLY A 127 -4.67 -7.23 -4.93
N ALA A 128 -5.73 -6.64 -5.49
CA ALA A 128 -6.22 -5.36 -5.01
C ALA A 128 -7.00 -5.54 -3.70
N LYS A 129 -6.78 -4.65 -2.74
CA LYS A 129 -7.48 -4.64 -1.45
C LYS A 129 -8.99 -4.53 -1.69
N GLY A 130 -9.76 -5.50 -1.16
CA GLY A 130 -11.21 -5.54 -1.27
C GLY A 130 -11.77 -6.01 -2.62
N CYS A 131 -10.97 -6.63 -3.50
CA CYS A 131 -11.46 -7.15 -4.79
C CYS A 131 -11.35 -8.67 -4.91
N ASP A 132 -12.46 -9.36 -5.15
CA ASP A 132 -12.48 -10.83 -5.22
C ASP A 132 -12.60 -11.40 -6.64
N GLU A 133 -12.25 -10.59 -7.64
CA GLU A 133 -12.21 -11.02 -9.05
C GLU A 133 -11.15 -12.10 -9.26
N ARG A 134 -11.46 -13.12 -10.07
CA ARG A 134 -10.60 -14.28 -10.34
C ARG A 134 -10.21 -14.40 -11.82
N ARG A 135 -10.88 -13.66 -12.71
CA ARG A 135 -10.69 -13.77 -14.15
C ARG A 135 -9.65 -12.78 -14.67
N ALA A 136 -8.97 -13.17 -15.74
CA ALA A 136 -8.03 -12.33 -16.50
C ALA A 136 -6.99 -11.60 -15.62
N LEU A 137 -6.44 -12.30 -14.62
CA LEU A 137 -5.45 -11.75 -13.71
C LEU A 137 -4.08 -11.67 -14.36
N ALA A 138 -3.52 -10.46 -14.44
CA ALA A 138 -2.18 -10.19 -14.97
C ALA A 138 -1.21 -9.78 -13.85
N SER A 139 0.05 -10.19 -14.00
CA SER A 139 1.14 -9.86 -13.06
C SER A 139 1.87 -8.60 -13.51
N TYR A 140 2.17 -7.72 -12.56
CA TYR A 140 2.90 -6.48 -12.76
C TYR A 140 4.03 -6.37 -11.74
N GLU A 141 5.16 -5.86 -12.19
CA GLU A 141 6.26 -5.48 -11.31
C GLU A 141 6.17 -3.98 -11.02
N VAL A 142 6.04 -3.65 -9.73
CA VAL A 142 5.84 -2.30 -9.27
C VAL A 142 7.05 -1.89 -8.44
N ASN A 143 7.62 -0.73 -8.74
CA ASN A 143 8.67 -0.15 -7.90
C ASN A 143 8.07 0.32 -6.57
N PHE A 144 8.50 -0.31 -5.49
CA PHE A 144 8.14 0.05 -4.13
C PHE A 144 9.28 0.85 -3.50
N ALA A 145 9.11 2.17 -3.46
CA ALA A 145 10.00 3.06 -2.73
C ALA A 145 9.49 3.22 -1.29
N TYR A 146 10.33 2.91 -0.31
CA TYR A 146 9.99 2.95 1.11
C TYR A 146 11.11 3.56 1.95
N LYS A 147 10.77 4.00 3.17
CA LYS A 147 11.74 4.44 4.16
C LYS A 147 11.85 3.40 5.26
N GLU A 148 13.06 2.98 5.56
CA GLU A 148 13.36 1.98 6.59
C GLU A 148 14.65 2.41 7.28
N ALA A 149 14.65 2.42 8.62
CA ALA A 149 15.80 2.89 9.42
C ALA A 149 16.33 4.29 9.03
N GLY A 150 15.46 5.20 8.57
CA GLY A 150 15.84 6.55 8.14
C GLY A 150 16.34 6.64 6.69
N GLU A 151 16.62 5.51 6.06
CA GLU A 151 17.14 5.43 4.70
C GLU A 151 16.01 5.20 3.68
N ARG A 152 16.21 5.70 2.45
CA ARG A 152 15.29 5.47 1.34
C ARG A 152 15.74 4.23 0.57
N LYS A 153 14.90 3.21 0.53
CA LYS A 153 15.14 1.96 -0.20
C LYS A 153 14.13 1.80 -1.34
N GLN A 154 14.46 0.96 -2.32
CA GLN A 154 13.60 0.60 -3.43
C GLN A 154 13.65 -0.91 -3.66
N ALA A 155 12.51 -1.50 -4.03
CA ALA A 155 12.43 -2.90 -4.40
C ALA A 155 11.35 -3.09 -5.48
N LEU A 156 11.60 -3.98 -6.44
CA LEU A 156 10.56 -4.41 -7.37
C LEU A 156 9.70 -5.48 -6.70
N VAL A 157 8.39 -5.24 -6.65
CA VAL A 157 7.42 -6.13 -6.02
C VAL A 157 6.40 -6.58 -7.05
N LYS A 158 6.12 -7.87 -7.08
CA LYS A 158 5.12 -8.46 -7.98
C LYS A 158 3.73 -8.32 -7.40
N VAL A 159 2.79 -7.87 -8.22
CA VAL A 159 1.37 -7.71 -7.88
C VAL A 159 0.54 -8.30 -9.02
N ARG A 160 -0.39 -9.20 -8.71
CA ARG A 160 -1.32 -9.77 -9.70
C ARG A 160 -2.71 -9.16 -9.55
N VAL A 161 -3.25 -8.55 -10.59
CA VAL A 161 -4.54 -7.83 -10.54
C VAL A 161 -5.42 -8.08 -11.76
N CYS A 162 -6.73 -7.89 -11.61
CA CYS A 162 -7.69 -7.96 -12.71
C CYS A 162 -7.60 -6.71 -13.63
N PRO A 163 -8.22 -6.72 -14.82
CA PRO A 163 -8.10 -5.63 -15.79
C PRO A 163 -8.52 -4.25 -15.24
N LYS A 164 -9.57 -4.21 -14.42
CA LYS A 164 -10.02 -2.97 -13.75
C LYS A 164 -8.92 -2.37 -12.88
N HIS A 165 -8.28 -3.19 -12.05
CA HIS A 165 -7.23 -2.75 -11.14
C HIS A 165 -5.89 -2.55 -11.84
N ALA A 166 -5.63 -3.23 -12.96
CA ALA A 166 -4.51 -2.92 -13.84
C ALA A 166 -4.59 -1.50 -14.40
N MET A 167 -5.78 -1.07 -14.82
CA MET A 167 -5.99 0.32 -15.29
C MET A 167 -5.74 1.35 -14.18
N GLN A 168 -6.11 1.05 -12.94
CA GLN A 168 -5.87 1.90 -11.78
C GLN A 168 -4.39 1.92 -11.38
N LEU A 169 -3.74 0.75 -11.37
CA LEU A 169 -2.32 0.62 -11.06
C LEU A 169 -1.47 1.46 -12.03
N ASN A 170 -1.77 1.39 -13.33
CA ASN A 170 -1.06 2.11 -14.38
C ASN A 170 -1.72 3.46 -14.76
N HIS A 171 -2.48 4.05 -13.84
CA HIS A 171 -3.30 5.22 -14.12
C HIS A 171 -2.54 6.39 -14.77
N LYS A 172 -1.35 6.75 -14.25
CA LYS A 172 -0.53 7.82 -14.80
C LYS A 172 -0.06 7.53 -16.24
N GLN A 173 0.40 6.31 -16.50
CA GLN A 173 0.85 5.88 -17.82
C GLN A 173 -0.33 5.85 -18.80
N ASN A 174 -1.47 5.34 -18.38
CA ASN A 174 -2.70 5.31 -19.17
C ASN A 174 -3.16 6.73 -19.54
N GLN A 175 -3.13 7.68 -18.60
CA GLN A 175 -3.45 9.08 -18.90
C GLN A 175 -2.49 9.70 -19.93
N GLN A 176 -1.19 9.41 -19.82
CA GLN A 176 -0.20 9.91 -20.78
C GLN A 176 -0.42 9.32 -22.17
N LEU A 177 -0.72 8.02 -22.25
CA LEU A 177 -1.03 7.33 -23.50
C LEU A 177 -2.27 7.91 -24.18
N ILE A 178 -3.34 8.14 -23.40
CA ILE A 178 -4.58 8.77 -23.91
C ILE A 178 -4.30 10.18 -24.43
N LYS A 179 -3.49 10.98 -23.72
CA LYS A 179 -3.12 12.34 -24.16
C LYS A 179 -2.33 12.31 -25.47
N LYS A 180 -1.32 11.43 -25.59
CA LYS A 180 -0.53 11.25 -26.83
C LYS A 180 -1.41 10.84 -28.00
N ARG A 181 -2.28 9.85 -27.80
CA ARG A 181 -3.19 9.37 -28.85
C ARG A 181 -4.14 10.47 -29.36
N LYS A 182 -4.63 11.32 -28.46
CA LYS A 182 -5.46 12.48 -28.86
C LYS A 182 -4.68 13.49 -29.72
N GLN A 183 -3.42 13.73 -29.40
CA GLN A 183 -2.57 14.64 -30.17
C GLN A 183 -2.25 14.07 -31.56
N GLU A 184 -1.98 12.76 -31.66
CA GLU A 184 -1.77 12.07 -32.95
C GLU A 184 -3.00 12.16 -33.84
N LEU A 185 -4.19 11.81 -33.30
CA LEU A 185 -5.46 11.90 -34.03
C LEU A 185 -5.76 13.34 -34.51
N GLN A 186 -5.38 14.36 -33.73
CA GLN A 186 -5.52 15.76 -34.15
C GLN A 186 -4.58 16.10 -35.30
N LYS A 187 -3.33 15.63 -35.28
CA LYS A 187 -2.37 15.83 -36.38
C LYS A 187 -2.84 15.13 -37.65
N GLU A 188 -3.24 13.87 -37.56
CA GLU A 188 -3.79 13.11 -38.70
C GLU A 188 -4.99 13.83 -39.33
N ARG A 189 -5.90 14.36 -38.51
CA ARG A 189 -7.06 15.12 -39.01
C ARG A 189 -6.66 16.42 -39.71
N LEU A 190 -5.64 17.12 -39.22
CA LEU A 190 -5.13 18.34 -39.84
C LEU A 190 -4.41 18.03 -41.17
N GLU A 191 -3.63 16.95 -41.22
CA GLU A 191 -2.96 16.48 -42.44
C GLU A 191 -3.96 16.04 -43.51
N HIS A 192 -5.00 15.29 -43.12
CA HIS A 192 -6.07 14.90 -44.02
C HIS A 192 -6.78 16.11 -44.61
N LYS A 193 -7.09 17.14 -43.79
CA LYS A 193 -7.65 18.41 -44.27
C LYS A 193 -6.71 19.16 -45.23
N LYS A 194 -5.40 19.16 -44.98
CA LYS A 194 -4.41 19.76 -45.89
C LYS A 194 -4.36 19.01 -47.23
N ARG A 195 -4.35 17.68 -47.21
CA ARG A 195 -4.37 16.83 -48.42
C ARG A 195 -5.64 17.06 -49.25
N GLN A 196 -6.81 17.13 -48.62
CA GLN A 196 -8.06 17.44 -49.31
C GLN A 196 -8.06 18.83 -49.97
N LYS A 197 -7.56 19.87 -49.29
CA LYS A 197 -7.42 21.22 -49.88
C LYS A 197 -6.46 21.23 -51.08
N HIS A 198 -5.37 20.48 -51.03
CA HIS A 198 -4.42 20.38 -52.15
C HIS A 198 -5.02 19.62 -53.34
N SER A 199 -5.82 18.59 -53.10
CA SER A 199 -6.52 17.85 -54.16
C SER A 199 -7.56 18.73 -54.88
N GLN A 200 -8.33 19.55 -54.16
CA GLN A 200 -9.32 20.45 -54.77
C GLN A 200 -8.68 21.58 -55.60
N LYS A 201 -7.51 22.10 -55.19
CA LYS A 201 -6.77 23.10 -55.98
C LYS A 201 -6.19 22.54 -57.28
N THR A 202 -5.80 21.27 -57.29
CA THR A 202 -5.19 20.64 -58.48
C THR A 202 -6.24 20.17 -59.50
N SER A 203 -7.46 19.84 -59.07
CA SER A 203 -8.57 19.51 -59.97
C SER A 203 -9.24 20.74 -60.61
N GLY A 204 -9.17 21.92 -59.97
CA GLY A 204 -9.75 23.16 -60.49
C GLY A 204 -8.93 23.90 -61.56
N SER A 205 -7.71 23.43 -61.87
CA SER A 205 -6.80 24.08 -62.82
C SER A 205 -6.71 23.36 -64.18
N LYS A 206 -7.63 22.44 -64.48
CA LYS A 206 -7.59 21.58 -65.67
C LYS A 206 -8.81 21.72 -66.59
N SER A 207 -9.55 22.81 -66.49
CA SER A 207 -10.60 23.21 -67.43
C SER A 207 -10.38 24.66 -67.79
N ASP A 208 -9.58 24.92 -68.83
CA ASP A 208 -9.59 26.16 -69.64
C ASP A 208 -8.47 26.06 -70.70
N HIS A 209 -8.65 25.18 -71.68
CA HIS A 209 -8.07 25.34 -73.02
C HIS A 209 -8.80 24.42 -74.01
N SER A 210 -9.97 24.87 -74.46
CA SER A 210 -10.37 24.67 -75.85
C SER A 210 -10.96 26.00 -76.33
N SER A 211 -10.09 26.81 -76.90
CA SER A 211 -10.43 28.07 -77.57
C SER A 211 -11.30 27.80 -78.79
N THR A 212 -12.41 28.53 -78.83
CA THR A 212 -13.20 28.96 -80.00
C THR A 212 -12.28 29.81 -80.93
N SER A 213 -12.51 30.12 -82.21
CA SER A 213 -13.71 30.33 -83.05
C SER A 213 -13.24 30.41 -84.55
N ASP A 214 -14.04 29.94 -85.52
CA ASP A 214 -14.82 30.70 -86.54
C ASP A 214 -14.10 31.10 -87.85
N ASP A 215 -14.67 30.72 -89.01
CA ASP A 215 -15.00 31.64 -90.13
C ASP A 215 -15.83 30.90 -91.22
N SER A 216 -17.04 31.41 -91.53
CA SER A 216 -17.91 31.01 -92.66
C SER A 216 -17.60 31.88 -93.90
N PRO A 217 -17.98 31.56 -95.17
CA PRO A 217 -19.37 31.77 -95.64
C PRO A 217 -19.85 30.88 -96.83
N GLU A 218 -21.10 31.15 -97.24
CA GLU A 218 -21.96 30.56 -98.29
C GLU A 218 -21.33 30.23 -99.66
N SER A 219 -21.94 29.26 -100.38
CA SER A 219 -22.49 29.52 -101.74
C SER A 219 -23.25 28.31 -102.34
N HIS A 220 -24.40 28.66 -102.93
CA HIS A 220 -25.25 28.00 -103.94
C HIS A 220 -26.04 26.73 -103.63
#